data_AF-Q025P2-F1
#
_entry.id   AF-Q025P2-F1
#
_cell.length_a   1.000
_cell.length_b   1.000
_cell.length_c   1.000
_cell.angle_alpha   90.00
_cell.angle_beta   90.00
_cell.angle_gamma   90.00
#
_symmetry.space_group_name_H-M   'P 1'
#
loop_
_entity.id
_entity.type
_entity.pdbx_description
1 polymer ?
#
loop_
_entity_poly.entity_id
_entity_poly.type
_entity_poly.pdbx_seq_one_letter_code
_entity_poly.pdbx_strand_id
1 'polypeptide(L)'
;MRRRTLLGWLAFLRVPRAQTATFPGDDRDTLRALASIVLPAELGPSGLDRTTDDFIRWVRGYRPGAEMDHGYGVTRLRIKGPSPAPVYLKQLAALRGRVDEATVEAALREAKVMDLPRTPGASHIAADLMAFYFRGSDANDLCYRAAIGRDQCRSLAGSEERPAPLKRTR
;
A
#
# COMPACT_ATOMS: atom_id res chain seq x y z
N MET A 1 -22.12 6.43 62.63
CA MET A 1 -22.86 6.18 61.37
C MET A 1 -21.91 5.56 60.34
N ARG A 2 -22.07 4.26 60.06
CA ARG A 2 -21.26 3.49 59.09
C ARG A 2 -21.78 3.76 57.68
N ARG A 3 -20.93 4.26 56.77
CA ARG A 3 -21.25 4.33 55.33
C ARG A 3 -20.66 3.12 54.61
N ARG A 4 -21.55 2.43 53.90
CA ARG A 4 -21.40 1.16 53.19
C ARG A 4 -20.89 1.39 51.76
N THR A 5 -19.85 0.63 51.40
CA THR A 5 -19.62 -0.19 50.19
C THR A 5 -20.08 0.24 48.78
N LEU A 6 -19.12 0.06 47.84
CA LEU A 6 -19.22 -0.52 46.48
C LEU A 6 -19.86 0.28 45.33
N LEU A 7 -19.03 0.69 44.38
CA LEU A 7 -19.25 0.75 42.92
C LEU A 7 -17.87 1.10 42.33
N GLY A 8 -17.32 0.45 41.31
CA GLY A 8 -17.78 -0.53 40.35
C GLY A 8 -16.69 -0.49 39.29
N TRP A 9 -16.08 -1.64 39.01
CA TRP A 9 -14.88 -1.74 38.19
C TRP A 9 -15.10 -1.14 36.79
N LEU A 10 -14.31 -0.12 36.43
CA LEU A 10 -14.21 0.34 35.05
C LEU A 10 -13.51 -0.76 34.24
N ALA A 11 -14.31 -1.57 33.55
CA ALA A 11 -13.83 -2.46 32.52
C ALA A 11 -13.18 -1.62 31.42
N PHE A 12 -11.84 -1.62 31.38
CA PHE A 12 -11.10 -1.12 30.24
C PHE A 12 -11.48 -1.96 29.02
N LEU A 13 -12.30 -1.39 28.13
CA LEU A 13 -12.49 -1.90 26.79
C LEU A 13 -11.11 -1.98 26.13
N ARG A 14 -10.58 -3.21 26.00
CA ARG A 14 -9.42 -3.48 25.15
C ARG A 14 -9.84 -3.19 23.72
N VAL A 15 -9.60 -1.97 23.26
CA VAL A 15 -9.59 -1.65 21.84
C VAL A 15 -8.58 -2.62 21.20
N PRO A 16 -8.96 -3.45 20.23
CA PRO A 16 -8.01 -4.33 19.57
C PRO A 16 -6.92 -3.45 18.96
N ARG A 17 -5.71 -3.52 19.53
CA ARG A 17 -4.53 -2.94 18.90
C ARG A 17 -4.39 -3.63 17.55
N ALA A 18 -4.36 -2.84 16.48
CA ALA A 18 -4.07 -3.34 15.14
C ALA A 18 -2.82 -4.21 15.24
N GLN A 19 -3.00 -5.51 15.11
CA GLN A 19 -1.89 -6.45 15.10
C GLN A 19 -1.10 -6.08 13.86
N THR A 20 0.06 -5.43 14.04
CA THR A 20 0.95 -5.12 12.94
C THR A 20 1.32 -6.46 12.35
N ALA A 21 0.74 -6.81 11.20
CA ALA A 21 1.11 -8.04 10.53
C ALA A 21 2.62 -7.99 10.29
N THR A 22 3.33 -9.06 10.65
CA THR A 22 4.74 -9.23 10.30
C THR A 22 4.84 -9.46 8.79
N PHE A 23 4.60 -8.40 8.02
CA PHE A 23 4.66 -8.37 6.57
C PHE A 23 6.00 -7.77 6.14
N PRO A 24 6.72 -8.30 5.13
CA PRO A 24 6.41 -9.49 4.36
C PRO A 24 6.86 -10.80 5.03
N GLY A 25 7.28 -10.77 6.29
CA GLY A 25 7.88 -11.95 6.95
C GLY A 25 9.21 -12.31 6.28
N ASP A 26 9.42 -13.59 6.00
CA ASP A 26 10.60 -14.10 5.31
C ASP A 26 10.54 -13.90 3.78
N ASP A 27 9.45 -13.36 3.25
CA ASP A 27 9.20 -13.22 1.81
C ASP A 27 9.67 -11.91 1.18
N ARG A 28 10.59 -11.19 1.83
CA ARG A 28 11.04 -9.88 1.33
C ARG A 28 11.69 -9.99 -0.05
N ASP A 29 12.52 -11.01 -0.27
CA ASP A 29 13.21 -11.19 -1.56
C ASP A 29 12.24 -11.63 -2.65
N THR A 30 11.24 -12.46 -2.32
CA THR A 30 10.14 -12.79 -3.24
C THR A 30 9.38 -11.54 -3.66
N LEU A 31 9.05 -10.65 -2.71
CA LEU A 31 8.36 -9.40 -3.00
C LEU A 31 9.21 -8.46 -3.87
N ARG A 32 10.51 -8.36 -3.61
CA ARG A 32 11.44 -7.58 -4.45
C ARG A 32 11.52 -8.13 -5.87
N ALA A 33 11.65 -9.45 -6.03
CA ALA A 33 11.66 -10.09 -7.35
C ALA A 33 10.33 -9.85 -8.10
N LEU A 34 9.21 -9.90 -7.38
CA LEU A 34 7.91 -9.57 -7.94
C LEU A 34 7.86 -8.11 -8.41
N ALA A 35 8.35 -7.18 -7.58
CA ALA A 35 8.42 -5.77 -7.92
C ALA A 35 9.25 -5.51 -9.19
N SER A 36 10.37 -6.20 -9.38
CA SER A 36 11.17 -6.06 -10.60
C SER A 36 10.50 -6.55 -11.89
N ILE A 37 9.47 -7.39 -11.77
CA ILE A 37 8.69 -7.87 -12.92
C ILE A 37 7.55 -6.89 -13.24
N VAL A 38 6.86 -6.38 -12.22
CA VAL A 38 5.59 -5.66 -12.42
C VAL A 38 5.72 -4.14 -12.41
N LEU A 39 6.85 -3.60 -11.97
CA LEU A 39 7.08 -2.15 -11.93
C LEU A 39 7.96 -1.69 -13.11
N PRO A 40 7.87 -0.41 -13.52
CA PRO A 40 8.65 0.11 -14.64
C PRO A 40 10.16 0.01 -14.41
N ALA A 41 10.90 -0.41 -15.43
CA ALA A 41 12.35 -0.56 -15.36
C ALA A 41 13.08 0.78 -15.16
N GLU A 42 12.46 1.89 -15.56
CA GLU A 42 12.98 3.26 -15.41
C GLU A 42 13.21 3.68 -13.96
N LEU A 43 12.61 2.97 -12.99
CA LEU A 43 12.86 3.17 -11.57
C LEU A 43 14.30 2.83 -11.16
N GLY A 44 14.95 1.91 -11.90
CA GLY A 44 16.23 1.33 -11.52
C GLY A 44 16.18 0.58 -10.18
N PRO A 45 17.31 -0.02 -9.75
CA PRO A 45 17.35 -0.84 -8.53
C PRO A 45 16.93 -0.08 -7.28
N SER A 46 17.40 1.15 -7.11
CA SER A 46 17.09 1.97 -5.93
C SER A 46 15.63 2.43 -5.87
N GLY A 47 15.00 2.69 -7.03
CA GLY A 47 13.58 3.03 -7.09
C GLY A 47 12.72 1.83 -6.76
N LEU A 48 13.06 0.65 -7.30
CA LEU A 48 12.38 -0.61 -6.99
C LEU A 48 12.43 -0.95 -5.50
N ASP A 49 13.60 -0.83 -4.87
CA ASP A 49 13.77 -1.06 -3.43
C ASP A 49 12.91 -0.09 -2.61
N ARG A 50 12.94 1.19 -2.95
CA ARG A 50 12.15 2.22 -2.26
C ARG A 50 10.65 1.97 -2.37
N THR A 51 10.15 1.73 -3.59
CA THR A 51 8.73 1.44 -3.82
C THR A 51 8.30 0.18 -3.08
N THR A 52 9.15 -0.85 -3.05
CA THR A 52 8.89 -2.09 -2.30
C THR A 52 8.81 -1.83 -0.80
N ASP A 53 9.75 -1.06 -0.24
CA ASP A 53 9.76 -0.71 1.18
C ASP A 53 8.58 0.19 1.57
N ASP A 54 8.18 1.11 0.70
CA ASP A 54 7.00 1.95 0.88
C ASP A 54 5.71 1.13 0.84
N PHE A 55 5.62 0.14 -0.05
CA PHE A 55 4.50 -0.80 -0.07
C PHE A 55 4.44 -1.64 1.21
N ILE A 56 5.59 -2.15 1.69
CA ILE A 56 5.67 -2.86 2.98
C ILE A 56 5.19 -1.96 4.12
N ARG A 57 5.63 -0.69 4.15
CA ARG A 57 5.20 0.29 5.16
C ARG A 57 3.69 0.53 5.08
N TRP A 58 3.14 0.66 3.87
CA TRP A 58 1.71 0.83 3.65
C TRP A 58 0.89 -0.36 4.17
N VAL A 59 1.31 -1.61 3.87
CA VAL A 59 0.63 -2.82 4.36
C VAL A 59 0.69 -2.90 5.89
N ARG A 60 1.86 -2.65 6.49
CA ARG A 60 2.02 -2.65 7.96
C ARG A 60 1.20 -1.57 8.65
N GLY A 61 1.07 -0.41 8.00
CA GLY A 61 0.28 0.72 8.46
C GLY A 61 -1.21 0.62 8.16
N TYR A 62 -1.68 -0.46 7.54
CA TYR A 62 -3.08 -0.63 7.19
C TYR A 62 -3.96 -0.66 8.44
N ARG A 63 -5.01 0.16 8.46
CA ARG A 63 -5.97 0.27 9.56
C ARG A 63 -7.33 -0.28 9.12
N PRO A 64 -7.69 -1.52 9.50
CA PRO A 64 -9.02 -2.07 9.25
C PRO A 64 -10.09 -1.21 9.92
N GLY A 65 -11.25 -1.08 9.30
CA GLY A 65 -12.36 -0.30 9.88
C GLY A 65 -12.17 1.21 9.85
N ALA A 66 -11.05 1.72 9.33
CA ALA A 66 -10.85 3.16 9.18
C ALA A 66 -11.81 3.72 8.11
N GLU A 67 -12.33 4.91 8.38
CA GLU A 67 -13.10 5.67 7.41
C GLU A 67 -12.22 6.00 6.19
N MET A 68 -12.80 5.85 5.01
CA MET A 68 -12.19 6.20 3.74
C MET A 68 -12.77 7.52 3.26
N ASP A 69 -11.95 8.26 2.53
CA ASP A 69 -12.38 9.46 1.84
C ASP A 69 -13.62 9.18 0.98
N HIS A 70 -14.61 10.05 1.11
CA HIS A 70 -15.86 10.03 0.38
C HIS A 70 -15.96 11.34 -0.39
N GLY A 71 -16.18 11.25 -1.70
CA GLY A 71 -16.29 12.44 -2.53
C GLY A 71 -17.42 13.37 -2.08
N TYR A 72 -17.33 14.65 -2.43
CA TYR A 72 -18.43 15.60 -2.25
C TYR A 72 -19.73 15.04 -2.85
N GLY A 73 -20.82 15.15 -2.09
CA GLY A 73 -22.14 14.64 -2.48
C GLY A 73 -22.39 13.16 -2.18
N VAL A 74 -21.40 12.41 -1.66
CA VAL A 74 -21.61 11.04 -1.18
C VAL A 74 -22.00 11.06 0.29
N THR A 75 -23.24 10.69 0.60
CA THR A 75 -23.79 10.71 1.97
C THR A 75 -23.45 9.48 2.80
N ARG A 76 -22.90 8.42 2.18
CA ARG A 76 -22.53 7.18 2.87
C ARG A 76 -21.04 7.12 3.12
N LEU A 77 -20.67 6.94 4.38
CA LEU A 77 -19.30 6.66 4.79
C LEU A 77 -18.84 5.33 4.21
N ARG A 78 -17.64 5.33 3.61
CA ARG A 78 -16.96 4.12 3.17
C ARG A 78 -15.96 3.73 4.24
N ILE A 79 -15.88 2.43 4.53
CA ILE A 79 -15.00 1.89 5.57
C ILE A 79 -14.03 0.91 4.93
N LYS A 80 -12.77 0.92 5.39
CA LYS A 80 -11.76 -0.05 4.99
C LYS A 80 -12.13 -1.46 5.46
N GLY A 81 -12.00 -2.42 4.55
CA GLY A 81 -12.14 -3.84 4.86
C GLY A 81 -10.99 -4.38 5.75
N PRO A 82 -10.93 -5.70 5.96
CA PRO A 82 -9.84 -6.36 6.68
C PRO A 82 -8.45 -6.04 6.09
N SER A 83 -7.40 -6.24 6.88
CA SER A 83 -6.03 -6.09 6.39
C SER A 83 -5.75 -7.07 5.24
N PRO A 84 -5.11 -6.62 4.13
CA PRO A 84 -4.76 -7.51 3.04
C PRO A 84 -3.55 -8.39 3.35
N ALA A 85 -2.78 -8.07 4.41
CA ALA A 85 -1.51 -8.72 4.72
C ALA A 85 -1.57 -10.26 4.79
N PRO A 86 -2.58 -10.91 5.41
CA PRO A 86 -2.65 -12.37 5.47
C PRO A 86 -2.84 -13.02 4.09
N VAL A 87 -3.54 -12.35 3.17
CA VAL A 87 -3.74 -12.83 1.79
C VAL A 87 -2.43 -12.72 1.02
N TYR A 88 -1.76 -11.57 1.14
CA TYR A 88 -0.48 -11.34 0.49
C TYR A 88 0.60 -12.31 0.96
N LEU A 89 0.69 -12.62 2.26
CA LEU A 89 1.66 -13.59 2.76
C LEU A 89 1.46 -14.98 2.15
N LYS A 90 0.21 -15.42 1.96
CA LYS A 90 -0.10 -16.70 1.29
C LYS A 90 0.34 -16.67 -0.19
N GLN A 91 0.10 -15.56 -0.87
CA GLN A 91 0.50 -15.38 -2.28
C GLN A 91 2.02 -15.34 -2.43
N LEU A 92 2.73 -14.62 -1.56
CA LEU A 92 4.19 -14.59 -1.56
C LEU A 92 4.79 -15.95 -1.23
N ALA A 93 4.27 -16.65 -0.22
CA ALA A 93 4.71 -18.00 0.11
C ALA A 93 4.54 -18.97 -1.08
N ALA A 94 3.46 -18.83 -1.84
CA ALA A 94 3.24 -19.62 -3.05
C ALA A 94 4.27 -19.33 -4.16
N LEU A 95 4.76 -18.08 -4.25
CA LEU A 95 5.73 -17.66 -5.27
C LEU A 95 7.20 -17.88 -4.89
N ARG A 96 7.50 -18.27 -3.63
CA ARG A 96 8.87 -18.47 -3.14
C ARG A 96 9.71 -19.34 -4.09
N GLY A 97 10.88 -18.82 -4.46
CA GLY A 97 11.86 -19.51 -5.30
C GLY A 97 11.49 -19.66 -6.77
N ARG A 98 10.35 -19.10 -7.21
CA ARG A 98 9.83 -19.21 -8.59
C ARG A 98 9.15 -17.92 -9.06
N VAL A 99 9.88 -16.81 -8.97
CA VAL A 99 9.38 -15.51 -9.42
C VAL A 99 9.95 -15.23 -10.81
N ASP A 100 9.15 -15.51 -11.83
CA ASP A 100 9.42 -15.18 -13.23
C ASP A 100 8.15 -14.62 -13.89
N GLU A 101 8.31 -14.02 -15.07
CA GLU A 101 7.23 -13.32 -15.77
C GLU A 101 6.06 -14.25 -16.08
N ALA A 102 6.34 -15.46 -16.55
CA ALA A 102 5.32 -16.45 -16.90
C ALA A 102 4.49 -16.90 -15.68
N THR A 103 5.14 -17.10 -14.52
CA THR A 103 4.48 -17.49 -13.28
C THR A 103 3.60 -16.34 -12.75
N VAL A 104 4.09 -15.09 -12.85
CA VAL A 104 3.31 -13.92 -12.44
C VAL A 104 2.11 -13.70 -13.35
N GLU A 105 2.28 -13.83 -14.67
CA GLU A 105 1.18 -13.74 -15.64
C GLU A 105 0.12 -14.82 -15.38
N ALA A 106 0.54 -16.08 -15.19
CA ALA A 106 -0.36 -17.18 -14.88
C ALA A 106 -1.14 -16.93 -13.57
N ALA A 107 -0.47 -16.44 -12.53
CA ALA A 107 -1.10 -16.12 -11.25
C ALA A 107 -2.13 -14.98 -11.36
N LEU A 108 -1.83 -13.93 -12.14
CA LEU A 108 -2.77 -12.85 -12.41
C LEU A 108 -3.99 -13.33 -13.19
N ARG A 109 -3.78 -14.19 -14.19
CA ARG A 109 -4.86 -14.80 -14.98
C ARG A 109 -5.75 -15.72 -14.14
N GLU A 110 -5.15 -16.55 -13.27
CA GLU A 110 -5.88 -17.39 -12.32
C GLU A 110 -6.71 -16.56 -11.34
N ALA A 111 -6.13 -15.46 -10.84
CA ALA A 111 -6.82 -14.48 -9.99
C ALA A 111 -7.86 -13.62 -10.74
N LYS A 112 -8.00 -13.80 -12.06
CA LYS A 112 -8.91 -13.05 -12.94
C LYS A 112 -8.73 -11.53 -12.83
N VAL A 113 -7.49 -11.09 -12.67
CA VAL A 113 -7.16 -9.66 -12.67
C VAL A 113 -7.17 -9.17 -14.11
N MET A 114 -8.24 -8.49 -14.50
CA MET A 114 -8.39 -7.89 -15.84
C MET A 114 -8.01 -6.41 -15.87
N ASP A 115 -8.20 -5.72 -14.75
CA ASP A 115 -7.92 -4.30 -14.57
C ASP A 115 -7.16 -4.07 -13.26
N LEU A 116 -6.36 -3.00 -13.21
CA LEU A 116 -5.75 -2.58 -11.96
C LEU A 116 -6.82 -2.09 -10.98
N PRO A 117 -6.82 -2.59 -9.73
CA PRO A 117 -7.81 -2.18 -8.75
C PRO A 117 -7.66 -0.69 -8.46
N ARG A 118 -8.79 0.02 -8.31
CA ARG A 118 -8.77 1.44 -7.97
C ARG A 118 -7.98 1.67 -6.68
N THR A 119 -8.14 0.82 -5.67
CA THR A 119 -7.38 0.90 -4.43
C THR A 119 -6.85 -0.49 -4.10
N PRO A 120 -5.60 -0.62 -3.61
CA PRO A 120 -5.07 -1.91 -3.20
C PRO A 120 -6.00 -2.61 -2.20
N GLY A 121 -6.41 -3.84 -2.49
CA GLY A 121 -7.65 -4.41 -1.93
C GLY A 121 -7.64 -5.89 -1.59
N ALA A 122 -6.47 -6.55 -1.59
CA ALA A 122 -6.29 -7.99 -1.35
C ALA A 122 -6.68 -8.91 -2.51
N SER A 123 -6.85 -8.40 -3.73
CA SER A 123 -7.18 -9.25 -4.90
C SER A 123 -5.97 -10.11 -5.27
N HIS A 124 -4.85 -9.46 -5.59
CA HIS A 124 -3.59 -10.12 -5.87
C HIS A 124 -2.44 -9.16 -5.60
N ILE A 125 -1.42 -9.60 -4.86
CA ILE A 125 -0.31 -8.74 -4.44
C ILE A 125 0.39 -8.05 -5.61
N ALA A 126 0.55 -8.71 -6.75
CA ALA A 126 1.14 -8.11 -7.94
C ALA A 126 0.30 -6.93 -8.47
N ALA A 127 -1.02 -7.11 -8.56
CA ALA A 127 -1.94 -6.08 -9.02
C ALA A 127 -2.06 -4.94 -8.03
N ASP A 128 -2.09 -5.26 -6.74
CA ASP A 128 -2.17 -4.29 -5.66
C ASP A 128 -0.85 -3.50 -5.49
N LEU A 129 0.30 -4.09 -5.77
CA LEU A 129 1.60 -3.41 -5.83
C LEU A 129 1.66 -2.44 -7.02
N MET A 130 1.22 -2.87 -8.21
CA MET A 130 1.09 -1.98 -9.37
C MET A 130 0.14 -0.82 -9.07
N ALA A 131 -1.06 -1.10 -8.54
CA ALA A 131 -2.04 -0.09 -8.18
C ALA A 131 -1.53 0.88 -7.10
N PHE A 132 -0.74 0.38 -6.15
CA PHE A 132 -0.06 1.21 -5.16
C PHE A 132 0.93 2.17 -5.82
N TYR A 133 1.84 1.66 -6.66
CA TYR A 133 2.85 2.47 -7.33
C TYR A 133 2.23 3.52 -8.26
N PHE A 134 1.36 3.10 -9.19
CA PHE A 134 0.78 4.00 -10.20
C PHE A 134 -0.10 5.10 -9.61
N ARG A 135 -0.55 4.95 -8.36
CA ARG A 135 -1.29 5.99 -7.65
C ARG A 135 -0.39 6.94 -6.86
N GLY A 136 0.83 6.54 -6.57
CA GLY A 136 1.79 7.32 -5.78
C GLY A 136 2.43 8.47 -6.56
N SER A 137 3.05 9.37 -5.82
CA SER A 137 3.78 10.52 -6.38
C SER A 137 4.85 10.12 -7.39
N ASP A 138 5.66 9.09 -7.13
CA ASP A 138 6.80 8.73 -7.99
C ASP A 138 6.36 8.34 -9.41
N ALA A 139 5.24 7.63 -9.56
CA ALA A 139 4.68 7.30 -10.87
C ALA A 139 4.16 8.54 -11.61
N ASN A 140 3.58 9.49 -10.87
CA ASN A 140 3.10 10.75 -11.44
C ASN A 140 4.29 11.59 -11.96
N ASP A 141 5.32 11.72 -11.13
CA ASP A 141 6.53 12.46 -11.45
C ASP A 141 7.25 11.85 -12.67
N LEU A 142 7.33 10.52 -12.75
CA LEU A 142 7.91 9.81 -13.88
C LEU A 142 7.11 10.02 -15.17
N CYS A 143 5.78 9.90 -15.11
CA CYS A 143 4.89 10.09 -16.25
C CYS A 143 5.05 11.49 -16.89
N TYR A 144 5.11 12.53 -16.05
CA TYR A 144 5.26 13.90 -16.50
C TYR A 144 6.71 14.38 -16.64
N ARG A 145 7.69 13.55 -16.24
CA ARG A 145 9.12 13.89 -16.16
C ARG A 145 9.37 15.18 -15.37
N ALA A 146 8.60 15.40 -14.31
CA ALA A 146 8.63 16.59 -13.48
C ALA A 146 8.51 16.21 -12.00
N ALA A 147 9.18 16.94 -11.11
CA ALA A 147 9.15 16.75 -9.67
C ALA A 147 7.87 17.37 -9.08
N ILE A 148 6.72 16.74 -9.35
CA ILE A 148 5.39 17.25 -8.96
C ILE A 148 5.17 17.03 -7.47
N GLY A 149 5.55 15.86 -6.95
CA GLY A 149 5.41 15.57 -5.53
C GLY A 149 3.94 15.50 -5.10
N ARG A 150 3.06 14.83 -5.86
CA ARG A 150 1.59 14.82 -5.66
C ARG A 150 1.14 14.61 -4.21
N ASP A 151 1.80 13.70 -3.50
CA ASP A 151 1.44 13.33 -2.12
C ASP A 151 2.20 14.16 -1.07
N GLN A 152 2.94 15.18 -1.51
CA GLN A 152 3.72 16.08 -0.67
C GLN A 152 3.11 17.48 -0.70
N CYS A 153 2.89 18.06 0.47
CA CYS A 153 2.45 19.44 0.56
C CYS A 153 3.61 20.38 0.19
N ARG A 154 3.39 21.24 -0.81
CA ARG A 154 4.27 22.38 -1.10
C ARG A 154 3.77 23.62 -0.36
N SER A 155 4.67 24.54 -0.01
CA SER A 155 4.27 25.84 0.53
C SER A 155 3.56 26.67 -0.55
N LEU A 156 2.85 27.72 -0.12
CA LEU A 156 2.19 28.65 -1.05
C LEU A 156 3.18 29.46 -1.89
N ALA A 157 4.36 29.77 -1.32
CA ALA A 157 5.40 30.50 -2.02
C ALA A 157 5.96 29.65 -3.18
N GLY A 158 5.92 30.19 -4.40
CA GLY A 158 6.37 29.49 -5.61
C GLY A 158 5.39 28.42 -6.10
N SER A 159 4.15 28.41 -5.62
CA SER A 159 3.12 27.47 -6.09
C SER A 159 2.62 27.77 -7.51
N GLU A 160 2.79 29.02 -7.94
CA GLU A 160 2.60 29.51 -9.30
C GLU A 160 3.66 29.00 -10.28
N GLU A 161 4.81 28.58 -9.77
CA GLU A 161 5.90 28.07 -10.60
C GLU A 161 5.61 26.64 -11.05
N ARG A 162 5.95 26.37 -12.31
CA ARG A 162 5.88 25.01 -12.84
C ARG A 162 6.84 24.09 -12.06
N PRO A 163 6.43 22.85 -11.74
CA PRO A 163 7.33 21.87 -11.13
C PRO A 163 8.63 21.70 -11.94
N ALA A 164 9.75 21.63 -11.23
CA ALA A 164 11.06 21.45 -11.83
C ALA A 164 11.15 20.12 -12.60
N PRO A 165 12.01 20.01 -13.63
CA PRO A 165 12.25 18.74 -14.31
C PRO A 165 12.74 17.66 -13.34
N LEU A 166 12.30 16.41 -13.56
CA LEU A 166 12.73 15.28 -12.75
C LEU A 166 14.23 15.01 -12.98
N LYS A 167 15.01 14.91 -11.90
CA LYS A 167 16.43 14.57 -12.00
C LYS A 167 16.57 13.14 -12.52
N ARG A 168 17.30 12.93 -13.62
CA ARG A 168 17.62 11.59 -14.11
C ARG A 168 18.54 10.88 -13.11
N THR A 169 18.03 9.88 -12.42
CA THR A 169 18.85 8.86 -11.77
C THR A 169 19.49 8.00 -12.87
N ARG A 170 20.83 7.98 -12.93
CA ARG A 170 21.57 7.01 -13.73
C ARG A 170 21.68 5.70 -12.97
#